data_AF-A0A429BQA4-F1
#
_entry.id   AF-A0A429BQA4-F1
#
_cell.length_a   1.000
_cell.length_b   1.000
_cell.length_c   1.000
_cell.angle_alpha   90.00
_cell.angle_beta   90.00
_cell.angle_gamma   90.00
#
_symmetry.space_group_name_H-M   'P 1'
#
loop_
_entity.id
_entity.type
_entity.pdbx_description
1 polymer ?
#
loop_
_entity_poly.entity_id
_entity_poly.type
_entity_poly.pdbx_seq_one_letter_code
_entity_poly.pdbx_strand_id
1 'polypeptide(L)'
;MVRDLHERGLPADVADVAAAAQGHSFRELERLAAAHLDGFSPAELLMRLEFVELMTDERFEALGLDEPRIAEIRAFAGEWAEDIKLRRADDGDADYDVPDLPEVD
;
A
#
# COMPACT_ATOMS: atom_id res chain seq x y z
N MET A 1 11.99 -3.76 2.69
CA MET A 1 12.10 -3.11 1.35
C MET A 1 10.77 -3.20 0.62
N VAL A 2 10.53 -2.42 -0.43
CA VAL A 2 9.25 -2.45 -1.19
C VAL A 2 8.94 -3.84 -1.76
N ARG A 3 9.96 -4.61 -2.16
CA ARG A 3 9.81 -6.02 -2.54
C ARG A 3 9.16 -6.85 -1.43
N ASP A 4 9.64 -6.71 -0.20
CA ASP A 4 9.16 -7.54 0.91
C ASP A 4 7.71 -7.15 1.28
N LEU A 5 7.38 -5.87 1.18
CA LEU A 5 6.00 -5.37 1.30
C LEU A 5 5.09 -5.96 0.21
N HIS A 6 5.56 -6.01 -1.04
CA HIS A 6 4.82 -6.63 -2.15
C HIS A 6 4.61 -8.14 -1.94
N GLU A 7 5.65 -8.87 -1.54
CA GLU A 7 5.59 -10.33 -1.40
C GLU A 7 4.82 -10.80 -0.14
N ARG A 8 5.04 -10.14 1.00
CA ARG A 8 4.56 -10.61 2.32
C ARG A 8 3.57 -9.65 2.97
N GLY A 9 3.76 -8.34 2.82
CA GLY A 9 2.87 -7.33 3.35
C GLY A 9 2.68 -7.44 4.85
N LEU A 10 3.76 -7.63 5.63
CA LEU A 10 3.72 -7.63 7.09
C LEU A 10 3.84 -6.22 7.68
N PRO A 11 3.43 -6.00 8.95
CA PRO A 11 3.62 -4.72 9.64
C PRO A 11 5.06 -4.18 9.57
N ALA A 12 6.05 -5.07 9.70
CA ALA A 12 7.46 -4.68 9.64
C ALA A 12 7.86 -4.19 8.23
N ASP A 13 7.28 -4.80 7.18
CA ASP A 13 7.64 -4.47 5.80
C ASP A 13 7.16 -3.06 5.43
N VAL A 14 5.94 -2.68 5.85
CA VAL A 14 5.42 -1.32 5.64
C VAL A 14 6.14 -0.30 6.54
N ALA A 15 6.45 -0.65 7.78
CA ALA A 15 7.19 0.23 8.70
C ALA A 15 8.60 0.55 8.18
N ASP A 16 9.32 -0.46 7.68
CA ASP A 16 10.65 -0.31 7.09
C ASP A 16 10.61 0.58 5.85
N VAL A 17 9.60 0.40 4.98
CA VAL A 17 9.45 1.23 3.78
C VAL A 17 9.09 2.66 4.14
N ALA A 18 8.15 2.87 5.06
CA ALA A 18 7.78 4.21 5.53
C ALA A 18 8.96 4.96 6.17
N ALA A 19 9.85 4.24 6.88
CA ALA A 19 11.06 4.83 7.43
C ALA A 19 12.09 5.20 6.35
N ALA A 20 12.22 4.38 5.30
CA ALA A 20 13.17 4.57 4.21
C ALA A 20 12.67 5.52 3.09
N ALA A 21 11.37 5.82 3.04
CA ALA A 21 10.74 6.60 1.97
C ALA A 21 11.06 8.11 2.01
N GLN A 22 11.82 8.60 2.99
CA GLN A 22 12.13 10.03 3.10
C GLN A 22 12.80 10.56 1.82
N GLY A 23 12.13 11.49 1.14
CA GLY A 23 12.62 12.11 -0.10
C GLY A 23 12.39 11.29 -1.37
N HIS A 24 11.69 10.16 -1.29
CA HIS A 24 11.30 9.36 -2.45
C HIS A 24 9.79 9.46 -2.70
N SER A 25 9.41 9.68 -3.95
CA SER A 25 8.02 9.54 -4.38
C SER A 25 7.61 8.07 -4.46
N PHE A 26 6.31 7.79 -4.33
CA PHE A 26 5.76 6.44 -4.48
C PHE A 26 6.17 5.77 -5.80
N ARG A 27 6.15 6.52 -6.91
CA ARG A 27 6.59 6.00 -8.22
C ARG A 27 8.08 5.65 -8.27
N GLU A 28 8.94 6.35 -7.53
CA GLU A 28 10.36 5.99 -7.44
C GLU A 28 10.53 4.69 -6.66
N LEU A 29 9.81 4.52 -5.56
CA LEU A 29 9.80 3.28 -4.77
C LEU A 29 9.32 2.09 -5.60
N GLU A 30 8.25 2.26 -6.39
CA GLU A 30 7.75 1.24 -7.33
C GLU A 30 8.79 0.90 -8.41
N ARG A 31 9.42 1.91 -9.04
CA ARG A 31 10.46 1.67 -10.05
C ARG A 31 11.67 0.92 -9.48
N LEU A 32 12.10 1.27 -8.27
CA LEU A 32 13.20 0.58 -7.60
C LEU A 32 12.84 -0.88 -7.30
N ALA A 33 11.60 -1.15 -6.90
CA ALA A 33 11.11 -2.51 -6.68
C ALA A 33 11.05 -3.30 -7.99
N ALA A 34 10.46 -2.74 -9.04
CA ALA A 34 10.35 -3.36 -10.36
C ALA A 34 11.71 -3.69 -10.99
N ALA A 35 12.76 -2.95 -10.65
CA ALA A 35 14.13 -3.23 -11.10
C ALA A 35 14.76 -4.46 -10.40
N HIS A 36 14.22 -4.91 -9.26
CA HIS A 36 14.79 -5.97 -8.41
C HIS A 36 13.83 -7.12 -8.10
N LEU A 37 12.58 -7.03 -8.54
CA LEU A 37 11.54 -8.05 -8.38
C LEU A 37 10.93 -8.34 -9.75
N ASP A 38 11.26 -9.51 -10.29
CA ASP A 38 10.58 -10.03 -11.47
C ASP A 38 9.10 -10.23 -11.15
N GLY A 39 8.21 -9.63 -11.95
CA GLY A 39 6.76 -9.73 -11.75
C GLY A 39 6.16 -8.72 -10.78
N PHE A 40 6.87 -7.64 -10.43
CA PHE A 40 6.28 -6.55 -9.65
C PHE A 40 4.97 -6.03 -10.28
N SER A 41 3.93 -5.93 -9.46
CA SER A 41 2.59 -5.50 -9.87
C SER A 41 2.06 -4.39 -8.94
N PRO A 42 1.75 -3.19 -9.47
CA PRO A 42 1.07 -2.15 -8.69
C PRO A 42 -0.29 -2.61 -8.15
N ALA A 43 -0.98 -3.52 -8.85
CA ALA A 43 -2.25 -4.09 -8.39
C ALA A 43 -2.06 -4.97 -7.15
N GLU A 44 -1.03 -5.82 -7.15
CA GLU A 44 -0.73 -6.66 -5.98
C GLU A 44 -0.24 -5.81 -4.81
N LEU A 45 0.59 -4.81 -5.07
CA LEU A 45 1.02 -3.86 -4.06
C LEU A 45 -0.18 -3.11 -3.44
N LEU A 46 -1.13 -2.66 -4.26
CA LEU A 46 -2.35 -2.01 -3.79
C LEU A 46 -3.12 -2.90 -2.79
N MET A 47 -3.34 -4.17 -3.12
CA MET A 47 -4.00 -5.10 -2.19
C MET A 47 -3.23 -5.24 -0.86
N ARG A 48 -1.89 -5.23 -0.89
CA ARG A 48 -1.09 -5.27 0.35
C ARG A 48 -1.22 -3.99 1.17
N LEU A 49 -1.22 -2.84 0.51
CA LEU A 49 -1.36 -1.53 1.16
C LEU A 49 -2.75 -1.40 1.81
N GLU A 50 -3.82 -1.79 1.12
CA GLU A 50 -5.18 -1.77 1.68
C GLU A 50 -5.33 -2.71 2.87
N PHE A 51 -4.64 -3.85 2.84
CA PHE A 51 -4.64 -4.78 3.97
C PHE A 51 -3.96 -4.21 5.23
N VAL A 52 -3.05 -3.22 5.10
CA VAL A 52 -2.42 -2.56 6.26
C VAL A 52 -3.48 -1.90 7.16
N GLU A 53 -4.49 -1.26 6.57
CA GLU A 53 -5.59 -0.63 7.31
C GLU A 53 -6.40 -1.63 8.15
N LEU A 54 -6.45 -2.89 7.73
CA LEU A 54 -7.19 -3.95 8.42
C LEU A 54 -6.38 -4.66 9.52
N MET A 55 -5.07 -4.38 9.62
CA MET A 55 -4.24 -4.96 10.67
C MET A 55 -4.57 -4.34 12.02
N THR A 56 -4.43 -5.11 13.10
CA THR A 56 -4.63 -4.58 14.46
C THR A 56 -3.39 -3.87 14.96
N ASP A 57 -3.59 -2.88 15.85
CA ASP A 57 -2.48 -2.09 16.40
C ASP A 57 -1.51 -2.94 17.22
N GLU A 58 -1.97 -4.01 17.88
CA GLU A 58 -1.11 -4.93 18.64
C GLU A 58 -0.02 -5.58 17.77
N ARG A 59 -0.27 -5.74 16.46
CA ARG A 59 0.74 -6.27 15.53
C ARG A 59 1.87 -5.28 15.27
N PHE A 60 1.59 -3.99 15.33
CA PHE A 60 2.60 -2.93 15.22
C PHE A 60 3.26 -2.65 16.58
N GLU A 61 2.50 -2.67 17.67
CA GLU A 61 3.04 -2.55 19.03
C GLU A 61 4.02 -3.67 19.35
N ALA A 62 3.81 -4.89 18.83
CA ALA A 62 4.76 -6.00 18.93
C ALA A 62 6.13 -5.71 18.27
N LEU A 63 6.21 -4.70 17.39
CA LEU A 63 7.45 -4.17 16.82
C LEU A 63 8.08 -3.04 17.65
N GLY A 64 7.44 -2.65 18.75
CA GLY A 64 7.86 -1.52 19.60
C GLY A 64 7.44 -0.15 19.07
N LEU A 65 6.48 -0.10 18.15
CA LEU A 65 5.94 1.15 17.60
C LEU A 65 4.88 1.73 18.54
N ASP A 66 4.89 3.05 18.72
CA ASP A 66 3.87 3.77 19.47
C ASP A 66 2.71 4.21 18.58
N GLU A 67 1.58 4.57 19.20
CA GLU A 67 0.35 4.96 18.51
C GLU A 67 0.57 6.08 17.46
N PRO A 68 1.34 7.16 17.73
CA PRO A 68 1.63 8.17 16.72
C PRO A 68 2.35 7.58 15.50
N ARG A 69 3.35 6.71 15.72
CA ARG A 69 4.09 6.10 14.62
C ARG A 69 3.23 5.12 13.83
N ILE A 70 2.33 4.40 14.50
CA ILE A 70 1.34 3.52 13.83
C ILE A 70 0.44 4.35 12.92
N ALA A 71 -0.08 5.47 13.40
CA ALA A 71 -0.91 6.37 12.60
C ALA A 71 -0.17 6.93 11.38
N GLU A 72 1.10 7.31 11.52
CA GLU A 72 1.94 7.74 10.39
C GLU A 72 2.12 6.64 9.34
N ILE A 73 2.34 5.39 9.77
CA ILE A 73 2.51 4.25 8.87
C ILE A 73 1.23 3.96 8.10
N ARG A 74 0.07 4.03 8.77
CA ARG A 74 -1.26 3.87 8.15
C ARG A 74 -1.52 4.99 7.13
N ALA A 75 -1.29 6.24 7.51
CA ALA A 75 -1.42 7.37 6.60
C ALA A 75 -0.51 7.20 5.36
N PHE A 76 0.75 6.80 5.56
CA PHE A 76 1.68 6.51 4.46
C PHE A 76 1.15 5.40 3.52
N ALA A 77 0.63 4.30 4.09
CA ALA A 77 0.09 3.19 3.29
C ALA A 77 -1.18 3.62 2.52
N GLY A 78 -2.08 4.35 3.17
CA GLY A 78 -3.30 4.88 2.58
C GLY A 78 -3.03 5.88 1.46
N GLU A 79 -2.12 6.84 1.66
CA GLU A 79 -1.73 7.80 0.61
C GLU A 79 -1.14 7.11 -0.62
N TRP A 80 -0.35 6.06 -0.42
CA TRP A 80 0.18 5.28 -1.54
C TRP A 80 -0.91 4.47 -2.25
N ALA A 81 -1.81 3.83 -1.50
CA ALA A 81 -2.94 3.11 -2.08
C ALA A 81 -3.81 4.05 -2.96
N GLU A 82 -4.11 5.24 -2.46
CA GLU A 82 -4.89 6.24 -3.20
C GLU A 82 -4.15 6.77 -4.45
N ASP A 83 -2.82 6.97 -4.40
CA ASP A 83 -2.03 7.31 -5.59
C ASP A 83 -2.13 6.23 -6.68
N ILE A 84 -2.06 4.95 -6.31
CA ILE A 84 -2.21 3.84 -7.27
C ILE A 84 -3.63 3.85 -7.85
N LYS A 85 -4.67 3.96 -7.00
CA LYS A 85 -6.07 3.99 -7.45
C LYS A 85 -6.36 5.14 -8.41
N LEU A 86 -5.87 6.33 -8.11
CA LEU A 86 -6.06 7.51 -8.96
C LEU A 86 -5.46 7.29 -10.35
N ARG A 87 -4.23 6.75 -10.40
CA ARG A 87 -3.57 6.42 -11.67
C ARG A 87 -4.30 5.36 -12.46
N ARG A 88 -4.77 4.31 -11.78
CA ARG A 88 -5.58 3.25 -12.40
C ARG A 88 -6.88 3.81 -12.99
N ALA A 89 -7.55 4.72 -12.29
CA ALA A 89 -8.72 5.41 -12.80
C ALA A 89 -8.40 6.28 -14.02
N ASP A 90 -7.30 7.04 -13.99
CA ASP A 90 -6.83 7.86 -15.11
C ASP A 90 -6.47 6.99 -16.35
N ASP A 91 -5.91 5.80 -16.12
CA ASP A 91 -5.54 4.83 -17.17
C ASP A 91 -6.74 4.00 -17.67
N GLY A 92 -7.93 4.15 -17.08
CA GLY A 92 -9.14 3.38 -17.40
C GLY A 92 -9.13 1.93 -16.90
N ASP A 93 -8.23 1.60 -15.98
CA ASP A 93 -8.06 0.30 -15.33
C ASP A 93 -8.45 0.37 -13.83
N ALA A 94 -9.48 1.17 -13.51
CA ALA A 94 -10.08 1.15 -12.20
C ALA A 94 -11.00 -0.07 -12.08
N ASP A 95 -10.73 -0.92 -11.09
CA ASP A 95 -11.68 -1.93 -10.66
C ASP A 95 -12.75 -1.20 -9.85
N TYR A 96 -13.82 -0.77 -10.53
CA TYR A 96 -14.98 -0.28 -9.84
C TYR A 96 -15.66 -1.49 -9.24
N ASP A 97 -15.45 -1.71 -7.95
CA ASP A 97 -16.33 -2.55 -7.13
C ASP A 97 -17.68 -1.82 -7.04
N VAL A 98 -18.39 -1.71 -8.17
CA VAL A 98 -19.73 -1.15 -8.26
C VAL A 98 -20.62 -2.21 -7.63
N PRO A 99 -21.18 -2.00 -6.42
CA PRO A 99 -22.25 -2.88 -5.98
C PRO A 99 -23.34 -2.83 -7.05
N ASP A 100 -23.80 -3.98 -7.54
CA ASP A 100 -24.88 -4.09 -8.52
C ASP A 100 -25.99 -3.09 -8.17
N LEU A 101 -25.98 -1.94 -8.83
CA LEU A 101 -27.02 -0.94 -8.62
C LEU A 101 -28.27 -1.55 -9.25
N PRO A 102 -29.38 -1.66 -8.51
CA PRO A 102 -30.59 -2.24 -9.07
C PRO A 102 -30.96 -1.44 -10.32
N GLU A 103 -31.24 -2.14 -11.42
CA GLU A 103 -31.77 -1.53 -12.63
C GLU A 103 -32.97 -0.66 -12.23
N VAL A 104 -32.89 0.63 -12.57
CA VAL A 104 -34.00 1.55 -12.35
C VAL A 104 -35.12 1.16 -13.32
N ASP A 105 -36.23 0.67 -12.77
CA ASP A 105 -37.49 0.43 -13.51
C ASP A 105 -38.06 1.73 -14.11
#